data_AF-A0A6N6PE41-F1
#
_entry.id   AF-A0A6N6PE41-F1
#
_cell.length_a   1.000
_cell.length_b   1.000
_cell.length_c   1.000
_cell.angle_alpha   90.00
_cell.angle_beta   90.00
_cell.angle_gamma   90.00
#
_symmetry.space_group_name_H-M   'P 1'
#
loop_
_entity.id
_entity.type
_entity.pdbx_description
1 polymer ?
#
loop_
_entity_poly.entity_id
_entity_poly.type
_entity_poly.pdbx_seq_one_letter_code
_entity_poly.pdbx_strand_id
1 'polypeptide(L)' 'MNDQLKGQTKWPEQFAQAGYTTFLTGKWHNGAESALRSFQRGKAIFLGGRGAPYRLPLQDIGANRVFENQRASR' A
#
# COMPACT_ATOMS: atom_id res chain seq x y z
N MET A 1 8.31 -12.32 6.45
CA MET A 1 6.95 -12.01 5.95
C MET A 1 6.63 -13.06 4.91
N ASN A 2 5.58 -13.86 5.11
CA ASN A 2 5.26 -14.98 4.22
C ASN A 2 4.59 -14.40 2.95
N ASP A 3 5.24 -14.56 1.80
CA ASP A 3 4.92 -13.90 0.53
C ASP A 3 3.79 -14.64 -0.22
N GLN A 4 2.71 -14.96 0.50
CA GLN A 4 1.68 -15.92 0.07
C GLN A 4 0.88 -15.50 -1.18
N LEU A 5 1.03 -14.24 -1.62
CA LEU A 5 0.32 -13.69 -2.79
C LEU A 5 1.27 -13.37 -3.96
N LYS A 6 2.52 -13.85 -3.91
CA LYS A 6 3.45 -13.69 -5.02
C LYS A 6 2.89 -14.39 -6.26
N GLY A 7 2.80 -13.66 -7.37
CA GLY A 7 2.19 -14.14 -8.62
C GLY A 7 0.66 -14.13 -8.67
N GLN A 8 -0.03 -13.87 -7.55
CA GLN A 8 -1.49 -13.80 -7.54
C GLN A 8 -1.97 -12.39 -7.89
N THR A 9 -3.02 -12.32 -8.72
CA THR A 9 -3.74 -11.06 -9.02
C THR A 9 -4.62 -10.70 -7.84
N LYS A 10 -4.57 -9.45 -7.41
CA LYS A 10 -5.42 -8.93 -6.34
C LYS A 10 -6.58 -8.14 -6.93
N TRP A 11 -7.69 -8.08 -6.19
CA TRP A 11 -8.87 -7.32 -6.58
C TRP A 11 -8.56 -5.89 -7.06
N PRO A 12 -7.73 -5.08 -6.38
CA PRO A 12 -7.40 -3.74 -6.86
C PRO A 12 -6.67 -3.73 -8.21
N GLU A 13 -5.84 -4.75 -8.49
CA GLU A 13 -5.19 -4.89 -9.79
C GLU A 13 -6.21 -5.17 -10.89
N GLN A 14 -7.16 -6.06 -10.61
CA GLN A 14 -8.22 -6.40 -11.56
C GLN A 14 -9.12 -5.18 -11.84
N PHE A 15 -9.46 -4.41 -10.81
CA PHE A 15 -10.22 -3.17 -10.98
C PHE A 15 -9.44 -2.12 -11.79
N ALA A 16 -8.13 -1.98 -11.53
CA ALA A 16 -7.30 -1.08 -12.32
C ALA A 16 -7.25 -1.48 -13.80
N GLN A 17 -7.17 -2.78 -14.11
CA GLN A 17 -7.22 -3.29 -15.48
C GLN A 17 -8.58 -3.05 -16.15
N ALA A 18 -9.67 -3.07 -15.39
CA ALA A 18 -11.01 -2.73 -15.86
C ALA A 18 -11.26 -1.21 -15.98
N GLY A 19 -10.24 -0.36 -15.75
CA GLY A 19 -10.32 1.10 -15.93
C GLY A 19 -10.67 1.89 -14.66
N TYR A 20 -10.82 1.23 -13.51
CA TYR A 20 -11.07 1.93 -12.24
C TYR A 20 -9.79 2.56 -11.69
N THR A 21 -9.95 3.71 -11.04
CA THR A 21 -8.86 4.25 -10.21
C THR A 21 -8.82 3.55 -8.86
N THR A 22 -7.67 3.00 -8.49
CA THR A 22 -7.50 2.32 -7.20
C THR A 22 -6.70 3.14 -6.20
N PHE A 23 -7.20 3.18 -4.96
CA PHE A 23 -6.65 3.98 -3.88
C PHE A 23 -6.45 3.14 -2.61
N LEU A 24 -5.29 3.27 -1.97
CA LEU A 24 -4.97 2.63 -0.69
C LEU A 24 -4.87 3.65 0.45
N THR A 25 -5.44 3.29 1.60
CA THR A 25 -5.19 3.95 2.87
C THR A 25 -5.24 2.94 4.02
N GLY A 26 -4.58 3.26 5.14
CA GLY A 26 -4.53 2.40 6.31
C GLY A 26 -3.46 1.31 6.23
N LYS A 27 -3.73 0.17 6.85
CA LYS A 27 -2.74 -0.91 7.02
C LYS A 27 -2.79 -1.90 5.87
N TRP A 28 -1.62 -2.25 5.33
CA TRP A 28 -1.48 -3.27 4.29
C TRP A 28 -0.44 -4.32 4.67
N HIS A 29 -0.87 -5.58 4.75
CA HIS A 29 -0.05 -6.68 5.25
C HIS A 29 0.75 -7.42 4.16
N ASN A 30 0.42 -7.20 2.88
CA ASN A 30 0.99 -7.98 1.77
C ASN A 30 2.30 -7.38 1.23
N GLY A 31 2.94 -6.46 1.97
CA GLY A 31 4.21 -5.86 1.58
C GLY A 31 4.12 -4.71 0.56
N ALA A 32 5.26 -4.03 0.37
CA ALA A 32 5.40 -2.81 -0.42
C ALA A 32 5.15 -3.03 -1.92
N GLU A 33 5.83 -4.01 -2.52
CA GLU A 33 5.73 -4.29 -3.95
C GLU A 33 4.30 -4.64 -4.35
N SER A 34 3.61 -5.41 -3.51
CA SER A 34 2.24 -5.80 -3.78
C SER A 34 1.28 -4.62 -3.69
N ALA A 35 1.52 -3.66 -2.79
CA ALA A 35 0.75 -2.42 -2.72
C ALA A 35 0.96 -1.56 -3.97
N LEU A 36 2.21 -1.38 -4.43
CA LEU A 36 2.51 -0.58 -5.63
C LEU A 36 1.99 -1.21 -6.93
N ARG A 37 1.94 -2.54 -6.99
CA ARG A 37 1.29 -3.26 -8.09
C ARG A 37 -0.23 -3.10 -8.07
N SER A 38 -0.84 -3.12 -6.87
CA SER A 38 -2.29 -3.13 -6.68
C SER A 38 -2.96 -1.76 -6.71
N PHE A 39 -2.29 -0.72 -6.23
CA PHE A 39 -2.91 0.58 -6.03
C PHE A 39 -2.17 1.65 -6.82
N GLN A 40 -2.92 2.43 -7.59
CA GLN A 40 -2.36 3.53 -8.39
C GLN A 40 -2.06 4.77 -7.54
N ARG A 41 -2.82 4.95 -6.46
CA ARG A 41 -2.74 6.10 -5.55
C ARG A 41 -2.86 5.62 -4.12
N GLY A 42 -2.40 6.41 -3.17
CA GLY A 42 -2.67 6.12 -1.77
C GLY A 42 -2.01 7.09 -0.80
N LYS A 43 -2.62 7.21 0.38
CA LYS A 43 -2.20 8.13 1.44
C LYS A 43 -2.31 7.45 2.80
N ALA A 44 -1.39 7.82 3.70
CA ALA A 44 -1.37 7.32 5.08
C ALA A 44 -1.35 5.78 5.15
N ILE A 45 -0.40 5.18 4.41
CA ILE A 45 -0.24 3.73 4.29
C ILE A 45 0.75 3.24 5.33
N PHE A 46 0.37 2.21 6.08
CA PHE A 46 1.24 1.51 7.01
C PHE A 46 1.52 0.09 6.50
N LEU A 47 2.78 -0.23 6.19
CA LEU A 47 3.22 -1.54 5.69
C LEU A 47 3.74 -2.51 6.78
N GLY A 48 3.60 -2.16 8.05
CA GLY A 48 4.18 -2.90 9.16
C GLY A 48 3.22 -3.87 9.87
N GLY A 49 3.76 -4.55 10.90
CA GLY A 49 3.03 -5.49 11.75
C GLY A 49 2.35 -4.82 12.95
N ARG A 50 2.77 -5.16 14.17
CA ARG A 50 2.42 -4.40 15.39
C ARG A 50 3.38 -3.23 15.54
N GLY A 51 2.88 -2.08 15.98
CA GLY A 51 3.67 -0.88 16.24
C GLY A 51 2.97 0.04 17.23
N ALA A 52 3.67 1.05 17.72
CA ALA A 52 3.11 2.04 18.64
C ALA A 52 1.96 2.81 17.95
N PRO A 53 0.72 2.78 18.46
CA PRO A 53 -0.46 3.29 17.74
C PRO A 53 -0.35 4.76 17.32
N TYR A 54 0.38 5.57 18.07
CA TYR A 54 0.55 7.00 17.86
C TYR A 54 1.91 7.38 17.24
N ARG A 55 2.71 6.40 16.79
CA ARG A 55 3.99 6.63 16.10
C ARG A 55 4.23 5.58 15.01
N LEU A 56 3.18 5.20 14.28
CA LEU A 56 3.31 4.29 13.15
C LEU A 56 3.96 5.01 11.96
N PRO A 57 4.92 4.39 11.26
CA PRO A 57 5.47 4.95 10.03
C PRO A 57 4.42 4.87 8.91
N LEU A 58 4.00 6.03 8.43
CA LEU A 58 3.06 6.21 7.33
C LEU A 58 3.81 6.68 6.09
N GLN A 59 3.32 6.28 4.92
CA GLN A 59 3.83 6.71 3.63
C GLN A 59 2.70 6.83 2.60
N ASP A 60 3.00 7.50 1.50
CA ASP A 60 2.06 7.76 0.41
C ASP A 60 2.59 7.14 -0.89
N ILE A 61 1.71 6.86 -1.86
CA ILE A 61 2.12 6.48 -3.22
C ILE A 61 2.23 7.76 -4.04
N GLY A 62 3.44 8.07 -4.49
CA GLY A 62 3.76 9.22 -5.34
C GLY A 62 3.41 8.99 -6.81
N ALA A 63 3.54 10.04 -7.62
CA ALA A 63 3.17 10.03 -9.04
C ALA A 63 3.88 8.93 -9.85
N ASN A 64 5.12 8.61 -9.49
CA ASN A 64 5.93 7.59 -10.16
C ASN A 64 5.70 6.16 -9.63
N ARG A 65 4.62 5.93 -8.87
CA ARG A 65 4.33 4.66 -8.17
C ARG A 65 5.49 4.20 -7.29
N VAL A 66 6.10 5.15 -6.60
CA VAL A 66 7.09 4.93 -5.55
C VAL A 66 6.56 5.47 -4.24
N PHE A 67 6.98 4.89 -3.12
CA PHE A 67 6.57 5.41 -1.82
C PHE A 67 7.32 6.70 -1.49
N GLU A 68 6.58 7.69 -1.01
CA GLU A 68 7.08 9.02 -0.62
C GLU A 68 6.38 9.52 0.65
N ASN A 69 6.77 10.72 1.11
CA ASN A 69 6.15 11.41 2.24
C ASN A 69 6.10 10.55 3.53
N GLN A 70 7.25 9.97 3.89
CA GLN A 70 7.40 9.17 5.10
C GLN A 70 7.26 10.04 6.35
N ARG A 71 6.34 9.67 7.24
CA ARG A 71 6.02 10.43 8.45
C ARG A 71 5.47 9.52 9.54
N ALA A 72 5.59 9.92 10.81
CA ALA A 72 4.88 9.24 11.89
C ALA A 72 3.38 9.60 11.86
N SER A 73 2.52 8.64 12.26
CA SER A 73 1.13 8.93 12.63
C SER A 73 1.11 9.96 13.75
N ARG A 74 0.20 10.93 13.67
CA ARG A 74 -0.01 11.93 14.73
C ARG A 74 -1.07 11.46 15.71
#